data_AF-A0A967G1U1-F1
#
_entry.id   AF-A0A967G1U1-F1
#
_cell.length_a   1.000
_cell.length_b   1.000
_cell.length_c   1.000
_cell.angle_alpha   90.00
_cell.angle_beta   90.00
_cell.angle_gamma   90.00
#
_symmetry.space_group_name_H-M   'P 1'
#
loop_
_entity.id
_entity.type
_entity.pdbx_description
1 polymer ?
#
loop_
_entity_poly.entity_id
_entity_poly.type
_entity_poly.pdbx_seq_one_letter_code
_entity_poly.pdbx_strand_id
1 'polypeptide(L)'
;MVRGKIIPVTIIYLLIMIFSGQTLSQFQRPQRRYQRYIGRRPPRKSKTDRRAMIEQQQKEAEEQAIKEALQATRQQWKKILPRLRKVSELRKQAGMAPEIKDAAWITKKKTIKYYDGPVTTQERIYEDWSWKKSWEQKTELTQQEKACEDLIILLDRDSATDVQKKEMMDALRRARKEAEKELAKAQRKLQEVLNHRQIAIMFMMGWLD
;
A
#
# COMPACT_ATOMS: atom_id res chain seq x y z
N MET A 1 46.72 6.74 -81.67
CA MET A 1 47.00 6.92 -80.23
C MET A 1 46.91 8.43 -79.99
N VAL A 2 45.96 8.99 -79.25
CA VAL A 2 45.72 8.88 -77.82
C VAL A 2 44.21 9.10 -77.56
N ARG A 3 43.56 8.15 -76.86
CA ARG A 3 42.28 8.31 -76.16
C ARG A 3 42.69 8.58 -74.69
N GLY A 4 42.35 9.65 -74.01
CA GLY A 4 41.06 10.33 -73.93
C GLY A 4 40.28 9.73 -72.77
N LYS A 5 40.11 10.50 -71.68
CA LYS A 5 38.83 10.71 -70.98
C LYS A 5 38.99 11.59 -69.73
N ILE A 6 38.36 12.75 -69.87
CA ILE A 6 38.01 13.77 -68.89
C ILE A 6 36.75 13.29 -68.16
N ILE A 7 36.84 12.98 -66.85
CA ILE A 7 35.69 12.98 -65.93
C ILE A 7 36.26 13.27 -64.51
N PRO A 8 36.07 14.48 -63.95
CA PRO A 8 35.37 14.55 -62.66
C PRO A 8 34.67 15.92 -62.43
N VAL A 9 33.58 16.22 -63.14
CA VAL A 9 32.78 17.43 -62.86
C VAL A 9 31.34 17.08 -62.42
N THR A 10 30.86 15.88 -62.74
CA THR A 10 29.49 15.46 -62.42
C THR A 10 29.29 15.03 -60.97
N ILE A 11 30.34 14.59 -60.26
CA ILE A 11 30.22 14.11 -58.87
C ILE A 11 30.08 15.28 -57.87
N ILE A 12 30.64 16.45 -58.17
CA ILE A 12 30.58 17.62 -57.28
C ILE A 12 29.17 18.23 -57.26
N TYR A 13 28.44 18.20 -58.38
CA TYR A 13 27.08 18.73 -58.45
C TYR A 13 26.05 17.88 -57.68
N LEU A 14 26.28 16.57 -57.54
CA LEU A 14 25.40 15.69 -56.77
C LEU A 14 25.52 15.89 -55.25
N LEU A 15 26.66 16.38 -54.76
CA LEU A 15 26.85 16.63 -53.32
C LEU A 15 26.23 17.95 -52.84
N ILE A 16 26.12 18.97 -53.70
CA ILE A 16 25.57 20.28 -53.32
C ILE A 16 24.03 20.25 -53.20
N MET A 17 23.35 19.33 -53.90
CA MET A 17 21.88 19.19 -53.84
C MET A 17 21.36 18.52 -52.54
N ILE A 18 22.20 17.89 -51.73
CA ILE A 18 21.76 17.18 -50.51
C ILE A 18 21.69 18.11 -49.28
N PHE A 19 22.26 19.32 -49.35
CA PHE A 19 22.37 20.21 -48.18
C PHE A 19 21.32 21.33 -48.08
N SER A 20 20.45 21.52 -49.08
CA SER A 20 19.44 22.59 -49.10
C SER A 20 18.06 22.20 -48.52
N GLY A 21 17.99 21.10 -47.75
CA GLY A 21 16.74 20.52 -47.25
C GLY A 21 16.40 20.72 -45.77
N GLN A 22 17.07 21.61 -45.00
CA GLN A 22 16.85 21.71 -43.54
C GLN A 22 16.44 23.06 -42.95
N THR A 23 16.04 24.07 -43.74
CA THR A 23 15.64 25.37 -43.15
C THR A 23 14.42 25.98 -43.82
N LEU A 24 13.25 25.33 -43.75
CA LEU A 24 11.93 25.97 -43.89
C LEU A 24 10.80 25.00 -43.51
N SER A 25 10.73 24.65 -42.22
CA SER A 25 9.50 24.10 -41.61
C SER A 25 9.20 24.78 -40.25
N GLN A 26 9.44 26.08 -40.19
CA GLN A 26 8.73 26.97 -39.27
C GLN A 26 7.49 27.50 -40.00
N PHE A 27 6.33 27.51 -39.34
CA PHE A 27 5.00 27.91 -39.84
C PHE A 27 4.09 26.84 -40.44
N GLN A 28 3.88 25.74 -39.72
CA GLN A 28 2.53 25.16 -39.57
C GLN A 28 2.29 24.78 -38.11
N ARG A 29 1.36 25.48 -37.46
CA ARG A 29 0.96 25.27 -36.05
C ARG A 29 0.45 23.83 -35.86
N PRO A 30 1.02 23.01 -34.97
CA PRO A 30 0.52 21.67 -34.73
C PRO A 30 -0.69 21.71 -33.79
N GLN A 31 -1.89 21.94 -34.34
CA GLN A 31 -3.14 21.53 -33.65
C GLN A 31 -3.33 20.00 -33.61
N ARG A 32 -2.43 19.21 -34.21
CA ARG A 32 -2.45 17.74 -34.15
C ARG A 32 -1.69 17.11 -32.98
N ARG A 33 -1.25 17.89 -31.98
CA ARG A 33 -0.59 17.32 -30.77
C ARG A 33 -1.57 16.92 -29.66
N TYR A 34 -2.81 17.41 -29.70
CA TYR A 34 -3.83 17.10 -28.68
C TYR A 34 -4.63 15.81 -28.96
N GLN A 35 -4.70 15.33 -30.20
CA GLN A 35 -5.45 14.10 -30.52
C GLN A 35 -4.64 12.80 -30.33
N ARG A 36 -3.30 12.88 -30.21
CA ARG A 36 -2.46 11.70 -29.93
C ARG A 36 -2.39 11.33 -28.43
N TYR A 37 -3.04 12.11 -27.57
CA TYR A 37 -3.18 11.85 -26.13
C TYR A 37 -4.60 11.45 -25.69
N ILE A 38 -5.49 11.15 -26.64
CA ILE A 38 -6.88 10.71 -26.36
C ILE A 38 -7.05 9.19 -26.55
N GLY A 39 -6.05 8.50 -27.11
CA GLY A 39 -6.04 7.05 -27.26
C GLY A 39 -4.99 6.42 -26.35
N ARG A 40 -5.44 5.66 -25.34
CA ARG A 40 -4.62 4.83 -24.43
C ARG A 40 -3.95 5.58 -23.26
N ARG A 41 -4.72 6.31 -22.45
CA ARG A 41 -4.39 6.29 -21.01
C ARG A 41 -4.68 4.84 -20.55
N PRO A 42 -3.69 4.07 -20.08
CA PRO A 42 -3.98 2.78 -19.47
C PRO A 42 -5.02 3.02 -18.38
N PRO A 43 -5.99 2.10 -18.19
CA PRO A 43 -7.00 2.25 -17.14
C PRO A 43 -6.27 2.62 -15.86
N ARG A 44 -6.62 3.79 -15.30
CA ARG A 44 -6.01 4.32 -14.10
C ARG A 44 -6.38 3.33 -13.00
N LYS A 45 -5.52 2.34 -12.75
CA LYS A 45 -5.69 1.35 -11.68
C LYS A 45 -6.12 2.12 -10.42
N SER A 46 -7.17 1.63 -9.76
CA SER A 46 -7.70 2.31 -8.60
C SER A 46 -6.58 2.47 -7.56
N LYS A 47 -6.64 3.50 -6.72
CA LYS A 47 -5.66 3.66 -5.63
C LYS A 47 -5.59 2.39 -4.77
N THR A 48 -6.71 1.69 -4.63
CA THR A 48 -6.85 0.41 -3.93
C THR A 48 -6.04 -0.69 -4.60
N ASP A 49 -6.15 -0.87 -5.92
CA ASP A 49 -5.40 -1.89 -6.67
C ASP A 49 -3.88 -1.69 -6.53
N ARG A 50 -3.44 -0.43 -6.56
CA ARG A 50 -2.02 -0.10 -6.41
C ARG A 50 -1.52 -0.43 -5.00
N ARG A 51 -2.33 -0.19 -3.97
CA ARG A 51 -1.98 -0.55 -2.57
C ARG A 51 -1.89 -2.05 -2.38
N ALA A 52 -2.88 -2.81 -2.86
CA ALA A 52 -2.87 -4.26 -2.79
C ALA A 52 -1.64 -4.86 -3.50
N MET A 53 -1.29 -4.33 -4.67
CA MET A 53 -0.09 -4.75 -5.40
C MET A 53 1.20 -4.45 -4.63
N ILE A 54 1.32 -3.26 -4.03
CA ILE A 54 2.49 -2.90 -3.21
C ILE A 54 2.58 -3.81 -1.98
N GLU A 55 1.46 -4.07 -1.30
CA GLU A 55 1.44 -4.95 -0.13
C GLU A 55 1.84 -6.39 -0.50
N GLN A 56 1.37 -6.89 -1.64
CA GLN A 56 1.76 -8.21 -2.13
C GLN A 56 3.25 -8.26 -2.46
N GLN A 57 3.78 -7.24 -3.14
CA GLN A 57 5.21 -7.15 -3.45
C GLN A 57 6.07 -7.08 -2.18
N GLN A 58 5.62 -6.33 -1.16
CA GLN A 58 6.29 -6.27 0.14
C GLN A 58 6.30 -7.63 0.84
N LYS A 59 5.17 -8.35 0.86
CA LYS A 59 5.08 -9.71 1.42
C LYS A 59 6.03 -10.67 0.71
N GLU A 60 6.06 -10.65 -0.62
CA GLU A 60 6.93 -11.52 -1.41
C GLU A 60 8.42 -11.19 -1.17
N ALA A 61 8.77 -9.91 -1.08
CA ALA A 61 10.12 -9.46 -0.77
C ALA A 61 10.55 -9.85 0.64
N GLU A 62 9.67 -9.71 1.64
CA GLU A 62 9.91 -10.15 3.02
C GLU A 62 10.13 -11.66 3.10
N GLU A 63 9.28 -12.45 2.44
CA GLU A 63 9.44 -13.91 2.35
C GLU A 63 10.77 -14.31 1.69
N GLN A 64 11.17 -13.62 0.63
CA GLN A 64 12.46 -13.84 -0.04
C GLN A 64 13.64 -13.48 0.87
N ALA A 65 13.60 -12.33 1.54
CA ALA A 65 14.64 -11.90 2.47
C ALA A 65 14.82 -12.90 3.63
N ILE A 66 13.72 -13.38 4.20
CA ILE A 66 13.75 -14.40 5.26
C ILE A 66 14.34 -15.71 4.71
N LYS A 67 13.93 -16.14 3.52
CA LYS A 67 14.48 -17.36 2.90
C LYS A 67 16.00 -17.30 2.72
N GLU A 68 16.50 -16.17 2.23
CA GLU A 68 17.93 -15.92 2.03
C GLU A 68 18.69 -15.90 3.36
N ALA A 69 18.17 -15.20 4.37
CA ALA A 69 18.76 -15.16 5.71
C ALA A 69 18.87 -16.57 6.32
N LEU A 70 17.80 -17.36 6.23
CA LEU A 70 17.75 -18.73 6.74
C LEU A 70 18.59 -19.72 5.92
N GLN A 71 19.06 -19.33 4.73
CA GLN A 71 19.75 -20.20 3.77
C GLN A 71 18.96 -21.50 3.53
N ALA A 72 17.63 -21.41 3.49
CA ALA A 72 16.76 -22.57 3.43
C ALA A 72 16.75 -23.18 2.02
N THR A 73 16.94 -24.50 1.92
CA THR A 73 16.82 -25.22 0.65
C THR A 73 15.38 -25.15 0.12
N ARG A 74 15.15 -25.41 -1.18
CA ARG A 74 13.78 -25.43 -1.75
C ARG A 74 12.85 -26.39 -1.01
N GLN A 75 13.34 -27.58 -0.63
CA GLN A 75 12.55 -28.57 0.09
C GLN A 75 12.24 -28.14 1.53
N GLN A 76 13.22 -27.54 2.22
CA GLN A 76 13.02 -27.04 3.57
C GLN A 76 12.07 -25.83 3.57
N TRP A 77 12.24 -24.92 2.61
CA TRP A 77 11.37 -23.74 2.44
C TRP A 77 9.90 -24.13 2.24
N LYS A 78 9.62 -25.23 1.53
CA LYS A 78 8.27 -25.77 1.38
C LYS A 78 7.61 -26.12 2.72
N LYS A 79 8.39 -26.52 3.74
CA LYS A 79 7.91 -26.80 5.10
C LYS A 79 7.85 -25.55 5.99
N ILE A 80 8.81 -24.64 5.85
CA ILE A 80 8.91 -23.40 6.64
C ILE A 80 7.81 -22.40 6.25
N LEU A 81 7.62 -22.17 4.95
CA LEU A 81 6.74 -21.12 4.43
C LEU A 81 5.31 -21.12 5.00
N PRO A 82 4.56 -22.24 5.04
CA PRO A 82 3.21 -22.22 5.59
C PRO A 82 3.18 -21.89 7.09
N ARG A 83 4.19 -22.33 7.86
CA ARG A 83 4.28 -22.02 9.30
C ARG A 83 4.67 -20.56 9.52
N LEU A 84 5.59 -20.03 8.71
CA LEU A 84 5.99 -18.62 8.73
C LEU A 84 4.81 -17.69 8.40
N ARG A 85 4.03 -17.99 7.34
CA ARG A 85 2.82 -17.24 6.98
C ARG A 85 1.82 -17.24 8.12
N LYS A 86 1.59 -18.39 8.77
CA LYS A 86 0.70 -18.48 9.92
C LYS A 86 1.16 -17.61 11.09
N VAL A 87 2.46 -17.57 11.39
CA VAL A 87 3.03 -16.67 12.40
C VAL A 87 2.84 -15.21 11.98
N SER A 88 3.12 -14.84 10.72
CA SER A 88 2.91 -13.47 10.22
C SER A 88 1.46 -13.01 10.38
N GLU A 89 0.50 -13.86 10.01
CA GLU A 89 -0.94 -13.59 10.18
C GLU A 89 -1.33 -13.41 11.65
N LEU A 90 -0.87 -14.32 12.53
CA LEU A 90 -1.17 -14.24 13.96
C LEU A 90 -0.49 -13.04 14.64
N ARG A 91 0.72 -12.65 14.20
CA ARG A 91 1.38 -11.41 14.66
C ARG A 91 0.57 -10.19 14.27
N LYS A 92 0.07 -10.15 13.03
CA LYS A 92 -0.83 -9.07 12.58
C LYS A 92 -2.13 -9.02 13.39
N GLN A 93 -2.68 -10.17 13.77
CA GLN A 93 -3.86 -10.24 14.62
C GLN A 93 -3.56 -9.78 16.05
N ALA A 94 -2.56 -10.36 16.71
CA ALA A 94 -2.18 -10.01 18.08
C ALA A 94 -1.78 -8.54 18.23
N GLY A 95 -1.02 -8.00 17.27
CA GLY A 95 -0.60 -6.60 17.23
C GLY A 95 -1.65 -5.61 16.71
N MET A 96 -2.87 -6.06 16.38
CA MET A 96 -3.88 -5.18 15.80
C MET A 96 -4.44 -4.23 16.88
N ALA A 97 -4.11 -2.95 16.74
CA ALA A 97 -4.76 -1.85 17.40
C ALA A 97 -5.39 -0.92 16.36
N PRO A 98 -6.58 -0.34 16.62
CA PRO A 98 -7.10 0.72 15.76
C PRO A 98 -6.11 1.89 15.74
N GLU A 99 -5.72 2.33 14.54
CA GLU A 99 -4.90 3.52 14.36
C GLU A 99 -5.81 4.76 14.45
N ILE A 100 -5.34 5.84 15.08
CA ILE A 100 -6.02 7.14 14.99
C ILE A 100 -5.78 7.65 13.56
N LYS A 101 -6.85 7.77 12.76
CA LYS A 101 -6.74 8.03 11.31
C LYS A 101 -6.19 9.41 11.04
N ASP A 102 -6.68 10.38 11.81
CA ASP A 102 -6.36 11.80 11.68
C ASP A 102 -6.70 12.47 13.02
N ALA A 103 -5.71 12.78 13.85
CA ALA A 103 -5.84 13.82 14.88
C ALA A 103 -5.67 15.20 14.21
N ALA A 104 -6.36 15.39 13.09
CA ALA A 104 -6.32 16.63 12.34
C ALA A 104 -7.41 17.55 12.88
N TRP A 105 -7.06 18.81 13.13
CA TRP A 105 -8.00 19.89 13.35
C TRP A 105 -8.80 20.11 12.05
N ILE A 106 -9.82 19.29 11.79
CA ILE A 106 -10.65 19.44 10.59
C ILE A 106 -11.58 20.65 10.81
N THR A 107 -11.17 21.81 10.32
CA THR A 107 -12.04 22.99 10.19
C THR A 107 -13.07 22.73 9.08
N LYS A 108 -14.17 22.04 9.39
CA LYS A 108 -15.33 21.94 8.49
C LYS A 108 -16.02 23.31 8.45
N LYS A 109 -15.76 24.11 7.41
CA LYS A 109 -16.54 25.32 7.13
C LYS A 109 -17.93 24.92 6.65
N LYS A 110 -18.95 25.12 7.49
CA LYS A 110 -20.35 24.96 7.09
C LYS A 110 -20.89 26.33 6.69
N THR A 111 -21.01 26.56 5.39
CA THR A 111 -21.68 27.77 4.88
C THR A 111 -23.18 27.58 4.99
N ILE A 112 -23.80 28.24 5.96
CA ILE A 112 -25.26 28.26 6.08
C ILE A 112 -25.76 29.41 5.20
N LYS A 113 -26.53 29.09 4.16
CA LYS A 113 -27.22 30.09 3.34
C LYS A 113 -28.65 30.22 3.86
N TYR A 114 -29.00 31.40 4.34
CA TYR A 114 -30.39 31.78 4.61
C TYR A 114 -30.96 32.45 3.36
N TYR A 115 -32.24 32.20 3.05
CA TYR A 115 -32.84 32.63 1.78
C TYR A 115 -32.84 34.15 1.56
N ASP A 116 -32.76 34.97 2.62
CA ASP A 116 -32.78 36.45 2.53
C ASP A 116 -31.77 37.16 3.47
N GLY A 117 -30.70 36.48 3.92
CA GLY A 117 -29.74 37.02 4.89
C GLY A 117 -28.28 37.08 4.39
N PRO A 118 -27.41 37.90 5.01
CA PRO A 118 -25.98 37.90 4.71
C PRO A 118 -25.39 36.51 4.94
N VAL A 119 -24.52 36.06 4.04
CA VAL A 119 -23.85 34.75 4.14
C VAL A 119 -22.89 34.78 5.32
N THR A 120 -23.33 34.30 6.48
CA THR A 120 -22.45 34.08 7.64
C THR A 120 -21.75 32.74 7.48
N THR A 121 -20.43 32.76 7.30
CA THR A 121 -19.61 31.55 7.39
C THR A 121 -19.29 31.31 8.85
N GLN A 122 -19.94 30.32 9.47
CA GLN A 122 -19.52 29.83 10.77
C GLN A 122 -18.44 28.76 10.57
N GLU A 123 -17.24 29.05 11.07
CA GLU A 123 -16.21 28.04 11.30
C GLU A 123 -16.52 27.33 12.62
N ARG A 124 -16.99 26.09 12.55
CA ARG A 124 -16.95 25.19 13.70
C ARG A 124 -15.73 24.29 13.55
N ILE A 125 -14.84 24.38 14.52
CA ILE A 125 -13.80 23.38 14.73
C ILE A 125 -14.50 22.19 15.36
N TYR A 126 -14.62 21.09 14.62
CA TYR A 126 -15.04 19.82 15.19
C TYR A 126 -13.78 18.97 15.39
N GLU A 127 -13.55 18.51 16.62
CA GLU A 127 -12.61 17.42 16.88
C GLU A 127 -13.25 16.11 16.39
N ASP A 128 -13.27 15.93 15.07
CA ASP A 128 -13.78 14.71 14.43
C ASP A 128 -12.62 13.72 14.33
N TRP A 129 -12.23 13.18 15.48
CA TRP A 129 -11.23 12.11 15.55
C TRP A 129 -11.92 10.82 15.13
N SER A 130 -11.42 10.18 14.07
CA SER A 130 -11.98 8.92 13.59
C SER A 130 -10.95 7.80 13.67
N TRP A 131 -11.42 6.61 14.03
CA TRP A 131 -10.61 5.42 14.03
C TRP A 131 -10.39 4.91 12.62
N LYS A 132 -9.13 4.64 12.27
CA LYS A 132 -8.79 3.89 11.05
C LYS A 132 -8.91 2.41 11.34
N LYS A 133 -10.03 1.85 10.90
CA LYS A 133 -10.31 0.42 11.01
C LYS A 133 -9.68 -0.30 9.82
N SER A 134 -8.56 -0.99 10.03
CA SER A 134 -7.93 -1.79 8.96
C SER A 134 -8.80 -2.98 8.52
N TRP A 135 -9.86 -3.28 9.27
CA TRP A 135 -10.83 -4.34 9.03
C TRP A 135 -12.15 -3.88 8.40
N GLU A 136 -12.33 -2.60 8.07
CA GLU A 136 -13.60 -2.06 7.55
C GLU A 136 -14.06 -2.73 6.23
N GLN A 137 -13.12 -3.29 5.46
CA GLN A 137 -13.39 -3.97 4.19
C GLN A 137 -13.45 -5.50 4.32
N LYS A 138 -13.31 -6.04 5.53
CA LYS A 138 -13.31 -7.50 5.74
C LYS A 138 -14.75 -8.00 5.91
N THR A 139 -15.07 -9.10 5.23
CA THR A 139 -16.33 -9.82 5.39
C THR A 139 -16.41 -10.59 6.71
N GLU A 140 -15.26 -11.09 7.19
CA GLU A 140 -15.16 -11.86 8.43
C GLU A 140 -14.19 -11.18 9.39
N LEU A 141 -14.71 -10.83 10.57
CA LEU A 141 -13.94 -10.24 11.66
C LEU A 141 -13.50 -11.33 12.65
N THR A 142 -12.24 -11.28 13.03
CA THR A 142 -11.70 -12.03 14.18
C THR A 142 -12.36 -11.58 15.49
N GLN A 143 -12.28 -12.39 16.54
CA GLN A 143 -12.84 -12.02 17.86
C GLN A 143 -12.26 -10.71 18.40
N GLN A 144 -10.97 -10.46 18.17
CA GLN A 144 -10.31 -9.21 18.55
C GLN A 144 -10.85 -8.02 17.74
N GLU A 145 -11.02 -8.17 16.44
CA GLU A 145 -11.59 -7.12 15.58
C GLU A 145 -13.03 -6.80 15.97
N LYS A 146 -13.85 -7.82 16.29
CA LYS A 146 -15.21 -7.62 16.81
C LYS A 146 -15.20 -6.87 18.15
N ALA A 147 -14.36 -7.27 19.09
CA ALA A 147 -14.25 -6.59 20.39
C ALA A 147 -13.78 -5.13 20.25
N CYS A 148 -12.87 -4.84 19.31
CA CYS A 148 -12.48 -3.46 18.98
C CYS A 148 -13.66 -2.68 18.36
N GLU A 149 -14.39 -3.27 17.42
CA GLU A 149 -15.55 -2.65 16.77
C GLU A 149 -16.65 -2.32 17.80
N ASP A 150 -16.99 -3.27 18.67
CA ASP A 150 -17.99 -3.10 19.72
C ASP A 150 -17.57 -2.01 20.72
N LEU A 151 -16.29 -1.96 21.09
CA LEU A 151 -15.77 -0.91 21.97
C LEU A 151 -15.82 0.46 21.30
N ILE A 152 -15.47 0.57 20.00
CA ILE A 152 -15.57 1.83 19.26
C ILE A 152 -17.03 2.29 19.21
N ILE A 153 -17.96 1.42 18.83
CA ILE A 153 -19.40 1.73 18.80
C ILE A 153 -19.91 2.17 20.17
N LEU A 154 -19.42 1.54 21.24
CA LEU A 154 -19.81 1.90 22.61
C LEU A 154 -19.24 3.26 23.02
N LEU A 155 -18.01 3.58 22.64
CA LEU A 155 -17.38 4.87 22.93
C LEU A 155 -18.02 6.03 22.15
N ASP A 156 -18.53 5.77 20.95
CA ASP A 156 -19.26 6.76 20.15
C ASP A 156 -20.67 7.06 20.71
N ARG A 157 -21.16 6.27 21.68
CA ARG A 157 -22.46 6.49 22.33
C ARG A 157 -22.30 7.25 23.65
N ASP A 158 -22.83 8.46 23.70
CA ASP A 158 -22.84 9.29 24.92
C ASP A 158 -23.55 8.64 26.12
N SER A 159 -24.47 7.70 25.88
CA SER A 159 -25.24 7.01 26.92
C SER A 159 -24.55 5.76 27.52
N ALA A 160 -23.36 5.38 27.04
CA ALA A 160 -22.67 4.20 27.52
C ALA A 160 -22.18 4.37 28.96
N THR A 161 -22.56 3.43 29.84
CA THR A 161 -22.13 3.43 31.25
C THR A 161 -20.68 2.99 31.38
N ASP A 162 -20.01 3.43 32.45
CA ASP A 162 -18.62 3.04 32.73
C ASP A 162 -18.46 1.53 32.94
N VAL A 163 -19.49 0.87 33.47
CA VAL A 163 -19.53 -0.59 33.63
C VAL A 163 -19.46 -1.28 32.26
N GLN A 164 -20.27 -0.86 31.29
CA GLN A 164 -20.25 -1.41 29.93
C GLN A 164 -18.90 -1.18 29.24
N LYS A 165 -18.32 0.02 29.40
CA LYS A 165 -17.00 0.35 28.84
C LYS A 165 -15.93 -0.58 29.42
N LYS A 166 -15.96 -0.81 30.74
CA LYS A 166 -15.04 -1.71 31.43
C LYS A 166 -15.18 -3.15 30.97
N GLU A 167 -16.40 -3.66 30.84
CA GLU A 167 -16.65 -5.02 30.34
C GLU A 167 -16.11 -5.23 28.92
N MET A 168 -16.28 -4.25 28.02
CA MET A 168 -15.75 -4.32 26.66
C MET A 168 -14.22 -4.24 26.63
N MET A 169 -13.60 -3.40 27.46
CA MET A 169 -12.14 -3.39 27.63
C MET A 169 -11.61 -4.74 28.12
N ASP A 170 -12.31 -5.39 29.06
CA ASP A 170 -11.93 -6.71 29.56
C ASP A 170 -12.13 -7.81 28.52
N ALA A 171 -13.18 -7.73 27.70
CA ALA A 171 -13.37 -8.62 26.54
C ALA A 171 -12.20 -8.47 25.55
N LEU A 172 -11.81 -7.25 25.21
CA LEU A 172 -10.67 -6.99 24.31
C LEU A 172 -9.35 -7.52 24.90
N ARG A 173 -9.11 -7.35 26.20
CA ARG A 173 -7.92 -7.91 26.88
C ARG A 173 -7.90 -9.44 26.80
N ARG A 174 -9.03 -10.10 26.98
CA ARG A 174 -9.14 -11.57 26.83
C ARG A 174 -8.83 -12.01 25.40
N ALA A 175 -9.41 -11.35 24.41
CA ALA A 175 -9.16 -11.63 23.00
C ALA A 175 -7.67 -11.48 22.62
N ARG A 176 -7.00 -10.41 23.10
CA ARG A 176 -5.55 -10.22 22.89
C ARG A 176 -4.72 -11.35 23.50
N LYS A 177 -5.01 -11.72 24.75
CA LYS A 177 -4.31 -12.84 25.42
C LYS A 177 -4.50 -14.17 24.69
N GLU A 178 -5.68 -14.39 24.10
CA GLU A 178 -5.93 -15.59 23.30
C GLU A 178 -5.16 -15.58 21.98
N ALA A 179 -5.13 -14.44 21.28
CA ALA A 179 -4.32 -14.25 20.08
C ALA A 179 -2.82 -14.46 20.34
N GLU A 180 -2.30 -13.96 21.47
CA GLU A 180 -0.93 -14.20 21.93
C GLU A 180 -0.65 -15.69 22.18
N LYS A 181 -1.59 -16.43 22.79
CA LYS A 181 -1.45 -17.88 22.99
C LYS A 181 -1.39 -18.64 21.66
N GLU A 182 -2.24 -18.28 20.70
CA GLU A 182 -2.22 -18.90 19.36
C GLU A 182 -0.95 -18.55 18.60
N LEU A 183 -0.47 -17.31 18.71
CA LEU A 183 0.82 -16.88 18.18
C LEU A 183 1.97 -17.72 18.75
N ALA A 184 2.03 -17.88 20.08
CA ALA A 184 3.04 -18.70 20.75
C ALA A 184 3.01 -20.17 20.28
N LYS A 185 1.81 -20.75 20.11
CA LYS A 185 1.67 -22.11 19.54
C LYS A 185 2.21 -22.18 18.10
N ALA A 186 1.92 -21.17 17.28
CA ALA A 186 2.40 -21.13 15.90
C ALA A 186 3.91 -20.94 15.80
N GLN A 187 4.50 -20.10 16.67
CA GLN A 187 5.96 -19.94 16.79
C GLN A 187 6.64 -21.25 17.19
N ARG A 188 6.10 -21.99 18.17
CA ARG A 188 6.63 -23.33 18.53
C ARG A 188 6.59 -24.31 17.37
N LYS A 189 5.47 -24.36 16.64
CA LYS A 189 5.39 -25.16 15.41
C LYS A 189 6.43 -24.68 14.40
N LEU A 190 6.65 -23.38 14.22
CA LEU A 190 7.70 -22.91 13.32
C LEU A 190 9.10 -23.39 13.76
N GLN A 191 9.40 -23.40 15.06
CA GLN A 191 10.68 -23.89 15.59
C GLN A 191 10.95 -25.37 15.25
N GLU A 192 9.92 -26.24 15.26
CA GLU A 192 10.08 -27.68 14.94
C GLU A 192 10.65 -27.97 13.53
N VAL A 193 10.54 -27.04 12.58
CA VAL A 193 11.04 -27.21 11.20
C VAL A 193 12.33 -26.46 10.92
N LEU A 194 12.84 -25.72 11.90
CA LEU A 194 14.06 -24.93 11.81
C LEU A 194 15.21 -25.66 12.50
N ASN A 195 16.43 -25.41 12.03
CA ASN A 195 17.64 -25.80 12.75
C ASN A 195 18.08 -24.68 13.72
N HIS A 196 19.04 -24.97 14.61
CA HIS A 196 19.52 -24.02 15.62
C HIS A 196 19.97 -22.66 15.05
N ARG A 197 20.70 -22.65 13.92
CA ARG A 197 21.12 -21.42 13.24
C ARG A 197 19.91 -20.60 12.80
N GLN A 198 18.94 -21.25 12.19
CA GLN A 198 17.71 -20.62 11.70
C GLN A 198 16.85 -20.09 12.85
N ILE A 199 16.76 -20.81 13.97
CA ILE A 199 16.07 -20.35 15.18
C ILE A 199 16.72 -19.06 15.69
N ALA A 200 18.05 -19.01 15.82
CA ALA A 200 18.76 -17.80 16.26
C ALA A 200 18.50 -16.61 15.32
N ILE A 201 18.51 -16.83 14.00
CA ILE A 201 18.18 -15.79 13.02
C ILE A 201 16.75 -15.29 13.19
N MET A 202 15.78 -16.20 13.35
CA MET A 202 14.38 -15.82 13.57
C MET A 202 14.16 -15.07 14.88
N PHE A 203 14.91 -15.41 15.94
CA PHE A 203 14.91 -14.67 17.21
C PHE A 203 15.47 -13.25 17.03
N MET A 204 16.62 -13.10 16.35
CA MET A 204 17.21 -11.77 16.07
C MET A 204 16.30 -10.89 15.21
N MET A 205 15.55 -11.48 14.27
CA MET A 205 14.56 -10.76 13.46
C MET A 205 13.24 -10.50 14.21
N GLY A 206 13.12 -10.93 15.47
CA GLY A 206 11.92 -10.75 16.30
C GLY A 206 10.70 -11.53 15.82
N TRP A 207 10.89 -12.68 15.16
CA TRP A 207 9.80 -13.58 14.74
C TRP A 207 9.47 -14.66 15.77
N LEU A 208 10.45 -14.99 16.61
CA LEU A 208 10.33 -15.91 17.72
C LEU A 208 10.65 -15.17 19.02
N ASP A 209 10.00 -15.60 20.09
CA ASP A 209 10.25 -15.20 21.48
C ASP A 209 10.91 -16.35 22.26
#